data_AF-A0A970QDK3-F1
#
_entry.id   AF-A0A970QDK3-F1
#
_cell.length_a   1.000
_cell.length_b   1.000
_cell.length_c   1.000
_cell.angle_alpha   90.00
_cell.angle_beta   90.00
_cell.angle_gamma   90.00
#
_symmetry.space_group_name_H-M   'P 1'
#
loop_
_entity.id
_entity.type
_entity.pdbx_description
1 polymer ?
#
loop_
_entity_poly.entity_id
_entity_poly.type
_entity_poly.pdbx_seq_one_letter_code
_entity_poly.pdbx_strand_id
1 'polypeptide(L)' 'FGTLDEEALDTALETLAGLQQDGKLIGVISHVPALKERISTQIQVTPQTGGRSHISGPGCGRLGATELAVETG' A
#
# COMPACT_ATOMS: atom_id res chain seq x y z
N PHE A 1 3.95 -2.54 -12.82
CA PHE A 1 4.11 -1.11 -13.12
C PHE A 1 5.53 -0.74 -13.54
N GLY A 2 6.60 -1.27 -12.93
CA GLY A 2 7.99 -0.84 -13.26
C GLY A 2 8.53 -1.23 -14.64
N THR A 3 7.76 -1.94 -15.47
CA THR A 3 8.12 -2.28 -16.87
C THR A 3 7.25 -1.54 -17.89
N LEU A 4 6.30 -0.73 -17.42
CA LEU A 4 5.44 0.07 -18.28
C LEU A 4 6.16 1.37 -18.63
N ASP A 5 5.97 1.82 -19.87
CA ASP A 5 6.25 3.21 -20.23
C ASP A 5 5.24 4.15 -19.54
N GLU A 6 5.46 5.45 -19.69
CA GLU A 6 4.68 6.49 -19.03
C GLU A 6 3.21 6.51 -19.49
N GLU A 7 2.95 6.31 -20.79
CA GLU A 7 1.59 6.28 -21.35
C GLU A 7 0.78 5.08 -20.85
N ALA A 8 1.40 3.89 -20.82
CA ALA A 8 0.78 2.68 -20.31
C ALA A 8 0.56 2.75 -18.80
N LEU A 9 1.46 3.42 -18.06
CA LEU A 9 1.31 3.67 -16.63
C LEU A 9 0.08 4.53 -16.35
N ASP A 10 -0.09 5.61 -17.11
CA ASP A 10 -1.22 6.53 -16.98
C ASP A 10 -2.54 5.86 -17.30
N THR A 11 -2.59 5.10 -18.40
CA THR A 11 -3.78 4.31 -18.76
C THR A 11 -4.17 3.32 -17.66
N ALA A 12 -3.17 2.66 -17.05
CA ALA A 12 -3.42 1.72 -15.96
C ALA A 12 -3.94 2.43 -14.71
N LEU A 13 -3.40 3.60 -14.37
CA LEU A 13 -3.86 4.42 -13.25
C LEU A 13 -5.30 4.91 -13.43
N GLU A 14 -5.66 5.37 -14.64
CA GLU A 14 -7.03 5.77 -14.97
C GLU A 14 -8.01 4.60 -14.83
N THR A 15 -7.60 3.42 -15.30
CA THR A 15 -8.41 2.19 -15.18
C THR A 15 -8.64 1.83 -13.70
N LEU A 16 -7.60 1.91 -12.86
CA LEU A 16 -7.71 1.64 -11.42
C LEU A 16 -8.63 2.65 -10.73
N ALA A 17 -8.57 3.93 -11.12
CA ALA A 17 -9.47 4.96 -10.61
C ALA A 17 -10.92 4.70 -10.99
N GLY A 18 -11.18 4.25 -12.23
CA GLY A 18 -12.52 3.84 -12.68
C GLY A 18 -13.08 2.66 -11.87
N LEU A 19 -12.28 1.62 -11.63
CA LEU A 19 -12.70 0.45 -10.85
C LEU A 19 -13.04 0.80 -9.39
N GLN A 20 -12.38 1.80 -8.81
CA GLN A 20 -12.72 2.29 -7.47
C GLN A 20 -14.11 2.93 -7.43
N GLN A 21 -14.51 3.66 -8.49
CA GLN A 21 -15.83 4.29 -8.57
C GLN A 21 -16.96 3.25 -8.61
N ASP A 22 -16.69 2.05 -9.12
CA ASP A 22 -17.62 0.92 -9.12
C ASP A 22 -17.78 0.25 -7.74
N GLY A 23 -17.21 0.84 -6.68
CA GLY A 23 -17.29 0.34 -5.31
C GLY A 23 -16.33 -0.82 -5.01
N LYS A 24 -15.35 -1.07 -5.87
CA LYS A 24 -14.32 -2.08 -5.62
C LYS A 24 -13.18 -1.48 -4.81
N LEU A 25 -12.74 -2.20 -3.78
CA LEU A 25 -11.52 -1.84 -3.06
C LEU A 25 -10.31 -2.32 -3.86
N ILE A 26 -9.49 -1.37 -4.30
CA ILE A 26 -8.31 -1.63 -5.13
C ILE A 26 -7.06 -1.31 -4.32
N GLY A 27 -6.15 -2.28 -4.23
CA GLY A 27 -4.84 -2.13 -3.60
C GLY A 27 -3.72 -2.36 -4.61
N VAL A 28 -2.68 -1.54 -4.57
CA VAL A 28 -1.54 -1.63 -5.48
C VAL A 28 -0.23 -1.70 -4.69
N ILE A 29 0.66 -2.61 -5.08
CA ILE A 29 2.02 -2.70 -4.56
C ILE A 29 2.96 -2.27 -5.68
N SER A 30 3.73 -1.20 -5.44
CA SER A 30 4.65 -0.65 -6.43
C SER A 30 5.83 0.06 -5.78
N HIS A 31 6.97 0.04 -6.45
CA HIS A 31 8.13 0.88 -6.15
C HIS A 31 8.23 2.11 -7.07
N VAL A 32 7.31 2.23 -8.05
CA VAL A 32 7.32 3.29 -9.06
C VAL A 32 6.92 4.62 -8.42
N PRO A 33 7.74 5.69 -8.50
CA PRO A 33 7.43 6.98 -7.87
C PRO A 33 6.13 7.63 -8.35
N ALA A 34 5.83 7.57 -9.65
CA ALA A 34 4.62 8.17 -10.22
C ALA A 34 3.32 7.61 -9.61
N LEU A 35 3.31 6.33 -9.21
CA LEU A 35 2.16 5.73 -8.51
C LEU A 35 1.93 6.35 -7.14
N LYS A 36 3.02 6.72 -6.45
CA LYS A 36 2.97 7.34 -5.12
C LYS A 36 2.36 8.74 -5.16
N GLU A 37 2.57 9.47 -6.25
CA GLU A 37 2.03 10.83 -6.41
C GLU A 37 0.53 10.83 -6.69
N ARG A 38 0.02 9.79 -7.36
CA ARG A 38 -1.41 9.69 -7.72
C ARG A 38 -2.28 9.06 -6.62
N ILE A 39 -1.72 8.16 -5.79
CA ILE A 39 -2.47 7.47 -4.73
C ILE A 39 -2.09 8.06 -3.36
N SER A 40 -3.00 8.84 -2.78
CA SER A 40 -2.77 9.56 -1.52
C SER A 40 -2.75 8.66 -0.27
N THR A 41 -3.54 7.59 -0.27
CA THR A 41 -3.60 6.62 0.85
C THR A 41 -2.59 5.53 0.63
N GLN A 42 -1.52 5.52 1.44
CA GLN A 42 -0.40 4.61 1.25
C GLN A 42 0.02 3.93 2.55
N ILE A 43 0.40 2.66 2.43
CA ILE A 43 1.17 1.94 3.45
C ILE A 43 2.61 1.88 2.95
N GLN A 44 3.51 2.49 3.70
CA GLN A 44 4.93 2.55 3.38
C GLN A 44 5.68 1.45 4.12
N VAL A 45 6.47 0.70 3.36
CA VAL A 45 7.40 -0.31 3.89
C VAL A 45 8.82 0.25 3.77
N THR A 46 9.51 0.40 4.89
CA THR A 46 10.89 0.89 4.97
C THR A 46 11.80 -0.26 5.43
N PRO A 47 12.77 -0.70 4.61
CA PRO A 47 13.71 -1.73 5.03
C PRO A 47 14.55 -1.26 6.22
N GLN A 48 14.83 -2.18 7.14
CA GLN A 48 15.68 -1.97 8.31
C GLN A 48 16.83 -2.99 8.32
N THR A 49 17.81 -2.76 9.19
CA THR A 49 18.92 -3.69 9.41
C THR A 49 18.45 -5.02 10.02
N GLY A 50 19.14 -6.10 9.66
CA GLY A 50 18.87 -7.43 10.21
C GLY A 50 17.67 -8.12 9.57
N GLY A 51 17.39 -7.88 8.28
CA GLY A 51 16.33 -8.57 7.53
C GLY A 51 14.91 -8.19 7.97
N ARG A 52 14.74 -7.05 8.63
CA ARG A 52 13.45 -6.55 9.10
C ARG A 52 13.00 -5.36 8.26
N SER A 53 11.71 -5.07 8.30
CA SER A 53 11.12 -3.88 7.68
C SER A 53 10.17 -3.21 8.65
N HIS A 54 10.13 -1.89 8.61
CA HIS A 54 9.17 -1.07 9.32
C HIS A 54 8.01 -0.73 8.40
N ILE A 55 6.77 -0.87 8.89
CA ILE A 55 5.56 -0.55 8.15
C ILE A 55 4.91 0.68 8.81
N SER A 56 4.52 1.65 8.01
CA SER A 56 3.87 2.89 8.48
C SER A 56 2.79 3.33 7.49
N GLY A 57 1.69 3.88 8.00
CA GLY A 57 0.57 4.33 7.18
C GLY A 57 -0.74 4.23 7.94
N PRO A 58 -1.86 4.59 7.30
CA PRO A 58 -3.19 4.43 7.88
C PRO A 58 -3.44 2.98 8.33
N GLY A 59 -3.98 2.81 9.53
CA GLY A 59 -4.25 1.48 10.11
C GLY A 59 -3.02 0.67 10.52
N CYS A 60 -1.79 1.19 10.35
CA CYS A 60 -0.58 0.49 10.77
C CYS A 60 -0.30 0.74 12.25
N GLY A 61 -0.40 -0.29 13.08
CA GLY A 61 0.00 -0.28 14.48
C GLY A 61 0.97 -1.43 14.77
N ARG A 62 1.85 -1.26 15.76
CA ARG A 62 2.53 -2.43 16.34
C ARG A 62 1.50 -3.15 17.19
N LEU A 63 1.32 -4.45 16.94
CA LEU A 63 0.64 -5.31 17.89
C LEU A 63 1.45 -5.26 19.20
N GLY A 64 0.92 -4.54 20.18
CA GLY A 64 1.48 -4.55 21.52
C GLY A 64 1.33 -5.95 22.10
N ALA A 65 2.32 -6.42 22.86
CA ALA A 65 2.26 -7.70 23.57
C ALA A 65 1.02 -7.83 24.49
N THR A 66 0.30 -6.74 24.74
CA THR A 66 -0.90 -6.65 25.56
C THR A 66 -2.20 -7.07 24.84
N GLU A 67 -2.21 -7.15 23.51
CA GLU A 67 -3.44 -7.48 22.76
C GLU A 67 -3.68 -9.00 22.61
N LEU A 68 -2.62 -9.80 22.76
CA LEU A 68 -2.69 -11.28 22.76
C LEU A 68 -3.35 -11.86 24.02
N ALA A 69 -3.58 -11.05 25.07
CA ALA A 69 -4.13 -11.51 26.34
C ALA A 69 -5.67 -11.42 26.42
N VAL A 70 -6.34 -10.82 25.44
CA VAL A 70 -7.79 -10.55 25.49
C VAL A 70 -8.63 -11.70 24.89
N GLU A 71 -8.00 -12.63 24.15
CA GLU A 71 -8.71 -13.72 23.45
C GLU A 71 -8.66 -15.08 24.15
N THR A 72 -8.20 -15.18 25.41
CA THR A 72 -8.22 -16.45 26.19
C THR A 72 -9.27 -16.48 27.30
N GLY A 73 -10.33 -15.68 27.16
CA GLY A 73 -11.49 -15.69 28.08
C GLY A 73 -12.53 -16.73 27.70
#